data_AF-G5A4M1-F1
#
_entry.id   AF-G5A4M1-F1
#
_cell.length_a   1.000
_cell.length_b   1.000
_cell.length_c   1.000
_cell.angle_alpha   90.00
_cell.angle_beta   90.00
_cell.angle_gamma   90.00
#
_symmetry.space_group_name_H-M   'P 1'
#
loop_
_entity.id
_entity.type
_entity.pdbx_description
1 polymer ?
#
loop_
_entity_poly.entity_id
_entity_poly.type
_entity_poly.pdbx_seq_one_letter_code
_entity_poly.pdbx_strand_id
1 'polypeptide(L)'
;MAPKKKAKKSKKSSSAADAGDGGVDGASLIDNTPPIIIEADPIHYVTLDMRLLNWSYLNFKFRTKTTTRLFAIKQQIQKQHGPITDLKICKGHFSEANELRHDMMTLAEFGIEGAPEGEPEAVCLIHYDFKPEQHDNPLLLATEQN
;
A
#
# COMPACT_ATOMS: atom_id res chain seq x y z
N MET A 1 28.87 7.04 -47.47
CA MET A 1 29.21 5.59 -47.44
C MET A 1 27.92 4.79 -47.25
N ALA A 2 27.84 3.64 -47.93
CA ALA A 2 26.62 2.94 -48.32
C ALA A 2 25.74 2.37 -47.18
N PRO A 3 24.41 2.25 -47.42
CA PRO A 3 23.44 1.58 -46.54
C PRO A 3 23.32 0.08 -46.87
N LYS A 4 22.99 -0.77 -45.89
CA LYS A 4 22.58 -2.17 -46.17
C LYS A 4 21.25 -2.54 -45.51
N LYS A 5 20.27 -2.71 -46.40
CA LYS A 5 18.97 -3.40 -46.26
C LYS A 5 19.14 -4.90 -45.94
N LYS A 6 18.04 -5.50 -45.43
CA LYS A 6 17.48 -6.87 -45.65
C LYS A 6 17.17 -7.55 -44.30
N ALA A 7 16.12 -8.33 -44.11
CA ALA A 7 14.96 -8.70 -44.91
C ALA A 7 13.92 -9.38 -43.99
N LYS A 8 12.68 -9.38 -44.46
CA LYS A 8 11.46 -9.94 -43.86
C LYS A 8 11.34 -11.42 -44.27
N LYS A 9 10.74 -12.23 -43.38
CA LYS A 9 9.75 -13.32 -43.64
C LYS A 9 10.22 -14.80 -43.65
N SER A 10 9.31 -15.60 -43.07
CA SER A 10 9.04 -17.05 -43.23
C SER A 10 9.78 -18.00 -42.26
N LYS A 11 9.21 -19.10 -41.76
CA LYS A 11 8.01 -19.85 -42.19
C LYS A 11 7.49 -20.74 -41.05
N LYS A 12 6.17 -20.94 -41.06
CA LYS A 12 5.34 -21.84 -40.25
C LYS A 12 5.49 -23.30 -40.72
N SER A 13 5.12 -24.21 -39.81
CA SER A 13 4.65 -25.60 -39.97
C SER A 13 5.61 -26.70 -40.39
N SER A 14 5.68 -27.76 -39.57
CA SER A 14 5.13 -29.07 -39.96
C SER A 14 4.99 -30.00 -38.75
N SER A 15 3.76 -30.40 -38.51
CA SER A 15 3.34 -31.61 -37.81
C SER A 15 3.96 -32.86 -38.41
N ALA A 16 4.47 -33.76 -37.58
CA ALA A 16 4.65 -35.17 -37.90
C ALA A 16 4.14 -35.98 -36.71
N ALA A 17 3.03 -36.67 -36.92
CA ALA A 17 2.55 -37.74 -36.07
C ALA A 17 3.42 -38.98 -36.33
N ASP A 18 3.82 -39.68 -35.28
CA ASP A 18 4.24 -41.07 -35.39
C ASP A 18 3.62 -41.87 -34.24
N ALA A 19 2.96 -42.95 -34.62
CA ALA A 19 2.26 -43.87 -33.75
C ALA A 19 3.21 -45.00 -33.37
N GLY A 20 3.42 -45.22 -32.08
CA GLY A 20 4.22 -46.31 -31.55
C GLY A 20 3.58 -46.88 -30.29
N ASP A 21 2.89 -48.00 -30.49
CA ASP A 21 2.33 -48.92 -29.50
C ASP A 21 3.36 -49.39 -28.46
N GLY A 22 2.94 -49.53 -27.20
CA GLY A 22 3.80 -49.97 -26.11
C GLY A 22 3.14 -49.80 -24.74
N GLY A 23 2.31 -50.77 -24.37
CA GLY A 23 1.65 -50.82 -23.08
C GLY A 23 2.61 -50.94 -21.90
N VAL A 24 2.32 -50.19 -20.83
CA VAL A 24 2.60 -50.56 -19.44
C VAL A 24 1.46 -50.07 -18.55
N ASP A 25 0.80 -51.00 -17.90
CA ASP A 25 -0.08 -50.78 -16.75
C ASP A 25 0.64 -49.90 -15.71
N GLY A 26 0.02 -48.78 -15.34
CA GLY A 26 0.60 -47.83 -14.39
C GLY A 26 -0.50 -47.03 -13.72
N ALA A 27 -0.98 -47.57 -12.60
CA ALA A 27 -1.86 -47.01 -11.58
C ALA A 27 -2.23 -45.52 -11.71
N SER A 28 -3.53 -45.25 -11.63
CA SER A 28 -4.11 -43.94 -11.36
C SER A 28 -3.45 -43.28 -10.14
N LEU A 29 -2.50 -42.37 -10.37
CA LEU A 29 -2.08 -41.40 -9.38
C LEU A 29 -3.13 -40.30 -9.36
N ILE A 30 -4.26 -40.58 -8.72
CA ILE A 30 -5.10 -39.52 -8.18
C ILE A 30 -4.25 -38.91 -7.06
N ASP A 31 -3.64 -37.77 -7.35
CA ASP A 31 -2.90 -36.95 -6.40
C ASP A 31 -3.87 -36.56 -5.26
N ASN A 32 -3.91 -37.41 -4.23
CA ASN A 32 -4.67 -37.20 -2.99
C ASN A 32 -3.83 -36.37 -2.00
N THR A 33 -3.10 -35.36 -2.50
CA THR A 33 -2.59 -34.35 -1.59
C THR A 33 -3.79 -33.58 -1.04
N PRO A 34 -4.05 -33.61 0.27
CA PRO A 34 -5.08 -32.76 0.85
C PRO A 34 -4.73 -31.31 0.49
N PRO A 35 -5.70 -30.50 0.05
CA PRO A 35 -5.45 -29.10 -0.26
C PRO A 35 -4.79 -28.47 0.97
N ILE A 36 -3.61 -27.87 0.77
CA ILE A 36 -2.94 -27.10 1.82
C ILE A 36 -3.86 -25.93 2.12
N ILE A 37 -4.63 -26.05 3.21
CA ILE A 37 -5.42 -24.96 3.76
C ILE A 37 -4.39 -24.02 4.37
N ILE A 38 -4.03 -22.98 3.62
CA ILE A 38 -3.25 -21.87 4.16
C ILE A 38 -4.19 -21.15 5.13
N GLU A 39 -4.07 -21.45 6.43
CA GLU A 39 -4.72 -20.64 7.46
C GLU A 39 -4.27 -19.20 7.22
N ALA A 40 -5.23 -18.34 6.84
CA ALA A 40 -4.92 -16.95 6.56
C ALA A 40 -4.43 -16.32 7.86
N ASP A 41 -3.21 -15.78 7.86
CA ASP A 41 -2.66 -15.09 9.02
C ASP A 41 -3.68 -14.07 9.56
N PRO A 42 -3.89 -14.03 10.89
CA PRO A 42 -4.89 -13.14 11.47
C PRO A 42 -4.58 -11.69 11.08
N ILE A 43 -5.58 -11.02 10.50
CA ILE A 43 -5.45 -9.63 10.10
C ILE A 43 -5.48 -8.77 11.36
N HIS A 44 -4.35 -8.14 11.67
CA HIS A 44 -4.24 -7.24 12.80
C HIS A 44 -4.68 -5.84 12.39
N TYR A 45 -5.56 -5.25 13.18
CA TYR A 45 -6.07 -3.90 13.01
C TYR A 45 -5.57 -2.99 14.13
N VAL A 46 -5.32 -1.74 13.78
CA VAL A 46 -4.96 -0.69 14.72
C VAL A 46 -5.80 0.55 14.44
N THR A 47 -6.24 1.19 15.51
CA THR A 47 -6.91 2.49 15.44
C THR A 47 -5.88 3.58 15.70
N LEU A 48 -5.65 4.41 14.69
CA LEU A 48 -4.73 5.54 14.79
C LEU A 48 -5.49 6.76 15.29
N ASP A 49 -5.12 7.27 16.47
CA ASP A 49 -5.56 8.55 16.99
C ASP A 49 -4.62 9.65 16.49
N MET A 50 -5.01 10.32 15.41
CA MET A 50 -4.22 11.34 14.74
C MET A 50 -4.38 12.68 15.45
N ARG A 51 -3.29 13.20 16.00
CA ARG A 51 -3.25 14.49 16.69
C ARG A 51 -2.34 15.48 15.98
N LEU A 52 -2.93 16.60 15.56
CA LEU A 52 -2.17 17.73 15.02
C LEU A 52 -1.63 18.55 16.20
N LEU A 53 -0.35 18.95 16.17
CA LEU A 53 0.29 19.60 17.33
C LEU A 53 -0.42 20.86 17.82
N ASN A 54 -0.85 21.71 16.90
CA ASN A 54 -1.30 23.05 17.24
C ASN A 54 -2.84 23.21 17.21
N TRP A 55 -3.56 22.28 16.58
CA TRP A 55 -5.00 22.41 16.34
C TRP A 55 -5.73 21.10 16.62
N SER A 56 -6.20 20.94 17.86
CA SER A 56 -6.94 19.76 18.30
C SER A 56 -8.27 19.53 17.56
N TYR A 57 -8.86 20.59 16.98
CA TYR A 57 -10.08 20.50 16.17
C TYR A 57 -9.90 19.67 14.89
N LEU A 58 -8.66 19.58 14.39
CA LEU A 58 -8.31 18.80 13.20
C LEU A 58 -7.86 17.37 13.53
N ASN A 59 -8.01 16.95 14.79
CA ASN A 59 -7.72 15.58 15.19
C ASN A 59 -8.80 14.65 14.64
N PHE A 60 -8.37 13.49 14.17
CA PHE A 60 -9.29 12.47 13.67
C PHE A 60 -8.77 11.09 14.01
N LYS A 61 -9.68 10.12 14.03
CA LYS A 61 -9.35 8.73 14.30
C LYS A 61 -9.80 7.87 13.14
N PHE A 62 -9.01 6.87 12.78
CA PHE A 62 -9.42 5.88 11.80
C PHE A 62 -8.75 4.55 12.07
N ARG A 63 -9.48 3.48 11.74
CA ARG A 63 -9.00 2.10 11.86
C ARG A 63 -8.36 1.66 10.56
N THR A 64 -7.20 1.02 10.65
CA THR A 64 -6.43 0.51 9.51
C THR A 64 -5.74 -0.81 9.87
N LYS A 65 -5.24 -1.52 8.86
CA LYS A 65 -4.45 -2.76 9.08
C LYS A 65 -3.03 -2.41 9.47
N THR A 66 -2.37 -3.24 10.28
CA THR A 66 -0.94 -3.06 10.61
C THR A 66 -0.02 -3.25 9.41
N THR A 67 -0.48 -3.97 8.39
CA THR A 67 0.19 -4.15 7.09
C THR A 67 0.08 -2.92 6.19
N THR A 68 -0.72 -1.91 6.56
CA THR A 68 -0.81 -0.66 5.81
C THR A 68 0.53 0.07 5.84
N ARG A 69 0.94 0.60 4.69
CA ARG A 69 2.18 1.37 4.54
C ARG A 69 1.99 2.81 4.97
N LEU A 70 3.06 3.45 5.43
CA LEU A 70 3.05 4.86 5.82
C LEU A 70 2.56 5.79 4.71
N PHE A 71 2.88 5.49 3.45
CA PHE A 71 2.37 6.21 2.28
C PHE A 71 0.84 6.35 2.27
N ALA A 72 0.11 5.29 2.59
CA ALA A 72 -1.35 5.33 2.62
C ALA A 72 -1.87 6.23 3.75
N ILE A 73 -1.15 6.31 4.87
CA ILE A 73 -1.46 7.21 5.97
C ILE A 73 -1.25 8.67 5.54
N LYS A 74 -0.15 8.96 4.82
CA LYS A 74 0.11 10.29 4.25
C LYS A 74 -1.02 10.72 3.30
N GLN A 75 -1.45 9.82 2.40
CA GLN A 75 -2.59 10.09 1.52
C GLN A 75 -3.88 10.34 2.30
N GLN A 76 -4.12 9.59 3.38
CA GLN A 76 -5.31 9.77 4.19
C GLN A 76 -5.31 11.14 4.89
N ILE A 77 -4.16 11.60 5.39
CA ILE A 77 -4.00 12.95 5.97
C ILE A 77 -4.24 14.01 4.90
N GLN A 78 -3.66 13.85 3.70
CA GLN A 78 -3.87 14.77 2.57
C GLN A 78 -5.33 14.79 2.10
N LYS A 79 -6.04 13.66 2.16
CA LYS A 79 -7.47 13.60 1.83
C LYS A 79 -8.34 14.37 2.83
N GLN A 80 -7.95 14.39 4.11
CA GLN A 80 -8.70 15.09 5.16
C GLN A 80 -8.41 16.60 5.15
N HIS A 81 -7.15 16.99 4.95
CA HIS A 81 -6.71 18.39 5.08
C HIS A 81 -6.51 19.12 3.75
N GLY A 82 -6.58 18.40 2.63
CA GLY A 82 -6.32 18.95 1.30
C GLY A 82 -4.81 18.98 0.95
N PRO A 83 -4.40 19.85 0.01
CA PRO A 83 -3.01 20.01 -0.38
C PRO A 83 -2.14 20.47 0.80
N ILE A 84 -1.14 19.66 1.15
CA ILE A 84 -0.24 19.89 2.28
C ILE A 84 1.21 19.58 1.87
N THR A 85 2.14 20.29 2.50
CA THR A 85 3.59 20.20 2.32
C THR A 85 4.25 19.98 3.68
N ASP A 86 5.53 19.57 3.69
CA ASP A 86 6.32 19.35 4.91
C ASP A 86 5.65 18.42 5.96
N LEU A 87 4.94 17.38 5.51
CA LEU A 87 4.24 16.45 6.41
C LEU A 87 5.22 15.61 7.24
N LYS A 88 5.20 15.83 8.56
CA LYS A 88 5.92 15.04 9.57
C LYS A 88 4.95 14.21 10.38
N ILE A 89 5.25 12.92 10.56
CA ILE A 89 4.41 11.98 11.31
C ILE A 89 5.29 11.32 12.37
N CYS A 90 4.86 11.37 13.62
CA CYS A 90 5.59 10.87 14.78
C CYS A 90 4.73 9.93 15.61
N LYS A 91 5.29 8.79 16.01
CA LYS A 91 4.61 7.84 16.89
C LYS A 91 4.66 8.31 18.35
N GLY A 92 3.52 8.37 19.02
CA GLY A 92 3.41 8.64 20.46
C GLY A 92 3.69 10.10 20.85
N HIS A 93 4.93 10.58 20.67
CA HIS A 93 5.34 11.95 20.97
C HIS A 93 5.99 12.60 19.75
N PHE A 94 5.75 13.90 19.55
CA PHE A 94 6.41 14.65 18.49
C PHE A 94 7.88 14.87 18.83
N SER A 95 8.73 14.03 18.24
CA SER A 95 10.19 14.10 18.36
C SER A 95 10.79 13.46 17.12
N GLU A 96 11.96 13.94 16.68
CA GLU A 96 12.61 13.43 15.47
C GLU A 96 12.97 11.94 15.58
N ALA A 97 13.24 11.44 16.79
CA ALA A 97 13.51 10.02 17.04
C ALA A 97 12.30 9.11 16.77
N ASN A 98 11.08 9.63 16.91
CA ASN A 98 9.83 8.90 16.70
C ASN A 98 9.22 9.16 15.31
N GLU A 99 9.95 9.86 14.45
CA GLU A 99 9.48 10.23 13.12
C GLU A 99 9.42 9.02 12.18
N LEU A 100 8.26 8.81 11.57
CA LEU A 100 8.04 7.80 10.56
C LEU A 100 8.49 8.37 9.21
N ARG A 101 9.67 7.96 8.73
CA ARG A 101 10.28 8.50 7.49
C ARG A 101 10.12 7.59 6.27
N HIS A 102 10.05 6.28 6.47
CA HIS A 102 10.09 5.32 5.37
C HIS A 102 8.68 5.01 4.84
N ASP A 103 8.33 5.59 3.69
CA ASP A 103 6.98 5.52 3.11
C ASP A 103 6.52 4.12 2.73
N MET A 104 7.46 3.26 2.37
CA MET A 104 7.19 1.87 1.95
C MET A 104 7.09 0.91 3.13
N MET A 105 7.47 1.35 4.32
CA MET A 105 7.46 0.56 5.55
C MET A 105 6.04 0.51 6.11
N THR A 106 5.68 -0.64 6.66
CA THR A 106 4.37 -0.92 7.25
C THR A 106 4.30 -0.43 8.69
N LEU A 107 3.08 -0.22 9.20
CA LEU A 107 2.88 0.16 10.60
C LEU A 107 3.46 -0.88 11.56
N ALA A 108 3.33 -2.17 11.24
CA ALA A 108 3.93 -3.26 12.01
C ALA A 108 5.46 -3.13 12.14
N GLU A 109 6.15 -2.77 11.05
CA GLU A 109 7.60 -2.58 11.03
C GLU A 109 8.06 -1.35 11.83
N PHE A 110 7.20 -0.35 12.03
CA PHE A 110 7.40 0.76 12.98
C PHE A 110 7.07 0.39 14.44
N GLY A 111 6.81 -0.90 14.70
CA GLY A 111 6.40 -1.43 16.00
C GLY A 111 5.03 -0.93 16.44
N ILE A 112 4.14 -0.58 15.50
CA ILE A 112 2.74 -0.27 15.80
C ILE A 112 1.99 -1.60 15.77
N GLU A 113 1.80 -2.15 16.96
CA GLU A 113 1.06 -3.38 17.17
C GLU A 113 -0.44 -3.13 17.07
N GLY A 114 -1.15 -4.05 16.43
CA GLY A 114 -2.60 -4.04 16.30
C GLY A 114 -3.21 -5.24 17.03
N ALA A 115 -4.52 -5.21 17.19
CA ALA A 115 -5.28 -6.32 17.72
C ALA A 115 -5.94 -7.11 16.57
N PRO A 116 -6.05 -8.45 16.68
CA PRO A 116 -6.82 -9.25 15.75
C PRO A 116 -8.31 -8.90 15.82
N GLU A 117 -9.06 -9.31 14.79
CA GLU A 117 -10.50 -9.06 14.71
C GLU A 117 -11.26 -9.84 15.81
N GLY A 118 -11.73 -9.13 16.83
CA GLY A 118 -12.46 -9.69 17.99
C GLY A 118 -11.84 -9.40 19.34
N GLU A 119 -10.60 -8.89 19.36
CA GLU A 119 -9.88 -8.48 20.57
C GLU A 119 -10.10 -6.99 20.91
N PRO A 120 -9.73 -6.54 22.13
CA PRO A 120 -9.83 -5.13 22.50
C PRO A 120 -9.08 -4.23 21.51
N GLU A 121 -9.69 -3.08 21.19
CA GLU A 121 -9.17 -2.15 20.19
C GLU A 121 -7.77 -1.63 20.57
N ALA A 122 -6.77 -1.97 19.75
CA ALA A 122 -5.43 -1.40 19.86
C ALA A 122 -5.45 0.05 19.33
N VAL A 123 -5.28 1.02 20.23
CA VAL A 123 -5.21 2.45 19.89
C VAL A 123 -3.77 2.94 19.92
N CYS A 124 -3.28 3.46 18.80
CA CYS A 124 -1.97 4.07 18.70
C CYS A 124 -2.11 5.58 18.50
N LEU A 125 -1.46 6.36 19.35
CA LEU A 125 -1.46 7.81 19.25
C LEU A 125 -0.37 8.26 18.26
N ILE A 126 -0.77 9.03 17.26
CA ILE A 126 0.12 9.54 16.21
C ILE A 126 0.06 11.06 16.23
N HIS A 127 1.20 11.71 16.48
CA HIS A 127 1.33 13.14 16.29
C HIS A 127 1.74 13.44 14.86
N TYR A 128 1.16 14.46 14.24
CA TYR A 128 1.58 14.90 12.93
C TYR A 128 1.59 16.41 12.83
N ASP A 129 2.39 16.93 11.90
CA ASP A 129 2.50 18.36 11.58
C ASP A 129 2.63 18.53 10.07
N PHE A 130 2.08 19.59 9.52
CA PHE A 130 2.17 19.90 8.10
C PHE A 130 2.04 21.40 7.87
N LYS A 131 2.46 21.86 6.69
CA LYS A 131 2.19 23.21 6.20
C LYS A 131 1.17 23.15 5.08
N PRO A 132 0.08 23.93 5.11
CA PRO A 132 -0.86 23.99 4.01
C PRO A 132 -0.13 24.49 2.76
N GLU A 133 -0.38 23.87 1.61
CA GLU A 133 0.17 24.36 0.34
C GLU A 133 -0.59 25.65 -0.05
N GLN A 134 0.11 26.79 -0.05
CA GLN A 134 -0.46 28.01 -0.59
C GLN A 134 -0.36 27.97 -2.10
N HIS A 135 -1.51 27.76 -2.76
CA HIS A 135 -1.64 28.10 -4.16
C HIS A 135 -2.01 29.58 -4.26
N ASP A 136 -1.14 30.36 -4.90
CA ASP A 136 -1.47 31.68 -5.45
C ASP A 136 -2.39 31.44 -6.67
N ASN A 137 -3.64 31.04 -6.40
CA ASN A 137 -4.64 30.84 -7.42
C ASN A 137 -5.40 32.15 -7.60
N PRO A 138 -5.12 32.94 -8.66
CA PRO A 138 -5.76 34.24 -8.85
C PRO A 138 -7.28 34.14 -9.01
N LEU A 139 -7.83 32.94 -9.27
CA LEU A 139 -9.28 32.70 -9.30
C LEU A 139 -9.95 32.77 -7.93
N LEU A 140 -9.22 32.51 -6.84
CA LEU A 140 -9.73 32.62 -5.46
C LEU A 140 -9.61 34.05 -4.91
N LEU A 141 -8.83 34.91 -5.57
CA LEU A 141 -8.68 36.34 -5.26
C LEU A 141 -9.63 37.23 -6.08
N ALA A 142 -10.32 36.68 -7.08
CA ALA A 142 -11.16 37.40 -8.03
C ALA A 142 -12.65 37.46 -7.64
N THR A 143 -12.99 37.41 -6.35
CA THR A 143 -14.34 37.75 -5.91
C THR A 143 -14.36 39.18 -5.38
N GLU A 144 -15.24 39.98 -5.98
CA GLU A 144 -15.56 41.40 -5.74
C GLU A 144 -14.91 42.41 -6.71
N GLN A 145 -15.27 42.29 -7.99
CA GLN A 145 -15.58 43.50 -8.78
C GLN A 145 -17.09 43.65 -8.81
N ASN A 146 -17.57 44.55 -7.96
CA ASN A 146 -18.94 45.04 -7.85
C ASN A 146 -19.34 45.86 -9.08
#